data_AF-A0A0Q8XW26-F1
#
_entry.id   AF-A0A0Q8XW26-F1
#
_cell.length_a   1.000
_cell.length_b   1.000
_cell.length_c   1.000
_cell.angle_alpha   90.00
_cell.angle_beta   90.00
_cell.angle_gamma   90.00
#
_symmetry.space_group_name_H-M   'P 1'
#
loop_
_entity.id
_entity.type
_entity.pdbx_description
1 polymer ?
#
loop_
_entity_poly.entity_id
_entity_poly.type
_entity_poly.pdbx_seq_one_letter_code
_entity_poly.pdbx_strand_id
1 'polypeptide(L)'
;MENPFGDSDEPSGDHRQYLVLIAASKDNAALAQKILENLKAHVDERAAPLWIDAKGIGVLVTTELVASEIWREMFQKAPGQDYGDTRNLLILEIGKDWAARRDDKIEHWLASHVGAPLAPPNRPKRR
;
A
#
# COMPACT_ATOMS: atom_id res chain seq x y z
N MET A 1 19.20 -15.83 34.24
CA MET A 1 17.81 -16.21 34.53
C MET A 1 17.12 -16.32 33.18
N GLU A 2 16.92 -17.54 32.71
CA GLU A 2 16.15 -17.85 31.49
C GLU A 2 14.65 -17.79 31.80
N ASN A 3 13.87 -17.21 30.89
CA ASN A 3 12.41 -17.11 31.00
C ASN A 3 11.79 -18.48 30.63
N PRO A 4 11.03 -19.14 31.53
CA PRO A 4 10.51 -20.50 31.32
C PRO A 4 9.22 -20.55 30.47
N PHE A 5 8.71 -19.40 30.04
CA PHE A 5 7.56 -19.29 29.14
C PHE A 5 8.08 -18.66 27.85
N GLY A 6 8.22 -19.48 26.81
CA GLY A 6 8.69 -19.09 25.49
C GLY A 6 7.73 -18.18 24.75
N ASP A 7 7.26 -17.11 25.39
CA ASP A 7 6.77 -15.94 24.69
C ASP A 7 8.02 -15.26 24.16
N SER A 8 8.42 -15.69 22.97
CA SER A 8 9.21 -14.85 22.09
C SER A 8 8.43 -13.55 22.02
N ASP A 9 8.99 -12.45 22.53
CA ASP A 9 8.69 -11.13 22.01
C ASP A 9 9.07 -11.18 20.52
N GLU A 10 8.21 -11.78 19.69
CA GLU A 10 8.30 -11.68 18.25
C GLU A 10 8.29 -10.18 17.95
N PRO A 11 9.18 -9.71 17.08
CA PRO A 11 9.29 -8.29 16.82
C PRO A 11 7.90 -7.84 16.35
N SER A 12 7.29 -6.91 17.08
CA SER A 12 6.16 -6.16 16.56
C SER A 12 6.68 -5.37 15.37
N GLY A 13 6.78 -6.02 14.21
CA GLY A 13 7.08 -5.36 12.97
C GLY A 13 5.98 -4.33 12.80
N ASP A 14 6.37 -3.07 12.84
CA ASP A 14 5.47 -1.93 12.76
C ASP A 14 4.93 -1.91 11.33
N HIS A 15 3.90 -2.72 11.08
CA HIS A 15 3.29 -2.89 9.78
C HIS A 15 2.67 -1.55 9.38
N ARG A 16 3.14 -1.00 8.27
CA ARG A 16 2.69 0.28 7.72
C ARG A 16 1.76 0.06 6.55
N GLN A 17 0.90 1.04 6.34
CA GLN A 17 -0.10 1.02 5.29
C GLN A 17 0.34 1.96 4.17
N TYR A 18 0.37 1.45 2.96
CA TYR A 18 0.77 2.22 1.78
C TYR A 18 -0.32 2.17 0.70
N LEU A 19 -0.43 3.27 -0.05
CA LEU A 19 -1.12 3.34 -1.33
C LEU A 19 -0.06 3.36 -2.44
N VAL A 20 -0.10 2.34 -3.29
CA VAL A 20 0.73 2.25 -4.50
C VAL A 20 -0.13 2.61 -5.70
N LEU A 21 0.31 3.61 -6.46
CA LEU A 21 -0.36 4.12 -7.65
C LEU A 21 0.50 3.81 -8.86
N ILE A 22 -0.07 3.06 -9.80
CA ILE A 22 0.61 2.63 -11.02
C ILE A 22 -0.18 3.21 -12.19
N ALA A 23 0.38 4.17 -12.91
CA ALA A 23 -0.23 4.64 -14.15
C ALA A 23 -0.15 3.54 -15.21
N ALA A 24 -1.31 3.20 -15.77
CA ALA A 24 -1.47 2.11 -16.72
C ALA A 24 -2.07 2.67 -18.02
N SER A 25 -1.43 2.32 -19.12
CA SER A 25 -1.76 2.67 -20.49
C SER A 25 -1.50 1.45 -21.37
N LYS A 26 -1.89 1.52 -22.64
CA LYS A 26 -1.61 0.42 -23.58
C LYS A 26 -0.11 0.14 -23.71
N ASP A 27 0.72 1.17 -23.59
CA ASP A 27 2.16 1.08 -23.83
C ASP A 27 2.93 0.46 -22.65
N ASN A 28 2.35 0.47 -21.44
CA ASN A 28 3.00 -0.04 -20.22
C ASN A 28 2.16 -1.08 -19.45
N ALA A 29 1.09 -1.60 -20.03
CA ALA A 29 0.19 -2.56 -19.38
C ALA A 29 0.91 -3.83 -18.88
N ALA A 30 1.83 -4.38 -19.68
CA ALA A 30 2.61 -5.55 -19.30
C ALA A 30 3.52 -5.27 -18.09
N LEU A 31 4.11 -4.08 -18.03
CA LEU A 31 4.91 -3.64 -16.88
C LEU A 31 4.03 -3.45 -15.64
N ALA A 32 2.89 -2.79 -15.77
CA ALA A 32 1.96 -2.58 -14.65
C ALA A 32 1.48 -3.92 -14.07
N GLN A 33 1.19 -4.91 -14.92
CA GLN A 33 0.82 -6.26 -14.48
C GLN A 33 1.98 -6.94 -13.75
N LYS A 34 3.20 -6.85 -14.28
CA LYS A 34 4.39 -7.43 -13.64
C LYS A 34 4.68 -6.80 -12.27
N ILE A 35 4.52 -5.48 -12.15
CA ILE A 35 4.66 -4.77 -10.88
C ILE A 35 3.63 -5.29 -9.87
N LEU A 36 2.38 -5.46 -10.28
CA LEU A 36 1.33 -5.98 -9.39
C LEU A 36 1.63 -7.42 -8.92
N GLU A 37 2.17 -8.27 -9.81
CA GLU A 37 2.61 -9.62 -9.45
C GLU A 37 3.77 -9.59 -8.44
N ASN A 38 4.78 -8.77 -8.68
CA ASN A 38 5.94 -8.64 -7.79
C ASN A 38 5.53 -8.07 -6.43
N LEU A 39 4.62 -7.10 -6.41
CA LEU A 39 4.08 -6.53 -5.18
C LEU A 39 3.34 -7.58 -4.34
N LYS A 40 2.56 -8.47 -4.98
CA LYS A 40 1.96 -9.62 -4.29
C LYS A 40 2.98 -10.64 -3.80
N ALA A 41 4.01 -10.92 -4.60
CA ALA A 41 4.98 -11.98 -4.29
C ALA A 41 6.03 -11.57 -3.25
N HIS A 42 6.37 -10.27 -3.16
CA HIS A 42 7.54 -9.80 -2.42
C HIS A 42 7.23 -8.74 -1.36
N VAL A 43 6.03 -8.14 -1.36
CA VAL A 43 5.69 -7.04 -0.44
C VAL A 43 4.51 -7.38 0.45
N ASP A 44 3.38 -7.78 -0.14
CA ASP A 44 2.15 -8.12 0.57
C ASP A 44 1.31 -9.09 -0.28
N GLU A 45 1.23 -10.36 0.16
CA GLU A 45 0.46 -11.41 -0.52
C GLU A 45 -1.03 -11.10 -0.67
N ARG A 46 -1.56 -10.23 0.19
CA ARG A 46 -2.97 -9.82 0.20
C ARG A 46 -3.21 -8.56 -0.62
N ALA A 47 -2.16 -7.95 -1.16
CA ALA A 47 -2.29 -6.75 -1.94
C ALA A 47 -3.22 -6.97 -3.14
N ALA A 48 -4.24 -6.14 -3.25
CA ALA A 48 -5.23 -6.23 -4.29
C ALA A 48 -5.56 -4.84 -4.85
N PRO A 49 -5.84 -4.73 -6.16
CA PRO A 49 -6.29 -3.47 -6.75
C PRO A 49 -7.53 -2.93 -6.03
N LEU A 50 -7.41 -1.71 -5.51
CA LEU A 50 -8.47 -0.91 -4.93
C LEU A 50 -9.37 -0.30 -6.01
N TRP A 51 -8.72 0.31 -7.01
CA TRP A 51 -9.38 0.85 -8.19
C TRP A 51 -8.54 0.54 -9.42
N ILE A 52 -9.22 0.37 -10.55
CA ILE A 52 -8.63 0.29 -11.88
C ILE A 52 -9.46 1.22 -12.76
N ASP A 53 -8.82 2.21 -13.36
CA ASP A 53 -9.46 3.11 -14.30
C ASP A 53 -8.64 3.25 -15.59
N ALA A 54 -9.06 4.15 -16.49
CA ALA A 54 -8.38 4.39 -17.75
C ALA A 54 -6.97 5.01 -17.60
N LYS A 55 -6.59 5.43 -16.38
CA LYS A 55 -5.32 6.10 -16.07
C LYS A 55 -4.39 5.24 -15.23
N GLY A 56 -4.89 4.26 -14.49
CA GLY A 56 -4.04 3.42 -13.66
C GLY A 56 -4.73 2.50 -12.67
N ILE A 57 -3.91 1.98 -11.78
CA ILE A 57 -4.23 1.02 -10.73
C ILE A 57 -3.82 1.63 -9.39
N GLY A 58 -4.73 1.65 -8.42
CA GLY A 58 -4.41 1.94 -7.02
C GLY A 58 -4.41 0.63 -6.23
N VAL A 59 -3.40 0.40 -5.40
CA VAL A 59 -3.24 -0.82 -4.60
C VAL A 59 -2.96 -0.45 -3.16
N LEU A 60 -3.71 -1.04 -2.23
CA LEU A 60 -3.44 -0.93 -0.80
C LEU A 60 -2.50 -2.05 -0.37
N VAL A 61 -1.52 -1.70 0.45
CA VAL A 61 -0.45 -2.60 0.89
C VAL A 61 -0.27 -2.45 2.40
N THR A 62 -0.15 -3.57 3.09
CA THR A 62 0.27 -3.62 4.50
C THR A 62 1.58 -4.40 4.59
N THR A 63 2.65 -3.75 5.05
CA THR A 63 3.99 -4.36 5.06
C THR A 63 4.90 -3.72 6.11
N GLU A 64 5.96 -4.41 6.52
CA GLU A 64 7.02 -3.86 7.38
C GLU A 64 8.04 -3.01 6.60
N LEU A 65 8.02 -3.11 5.26
CA LEU A 65 8.93 -2.41 4.37
C LEU A 65 8.64 -0.91 4.32
N VAL A 66 9.69 -0.11 4.17
CA VAL A 66 9.52 1.32 3.86
C VAL A 66 9.26 1.53 2.36
N ALA A 67 8.70 2.68 1.97
CA ALA A 67 8.37 2.97 0.57
C ALA A 67 9.52 2.74 -0.43
N SER A 68 10.77 3.06 -0.07
CA SER A 68 11.93 2.82 -0.93
C SER A 68 12.27 1.34 -1.12
N GLU A 69 11.95 0.50 -0.13
CA GLU A 69 12.12 -0.95 -0.22
C GLU A 69 10.99 -1.56 -1.05
N ILE A 70 9.74 -1.16 -0.83
CA ILE A 70 8.60 -1.54 -1.67
C ILE A 70 8.90 -1.25 -3.15
N TRP A 71 9.46 -0.07 -3.44
CA TRP A 71 9.91 0.28 -4.78
C TRP A 71 10.91 -0.74 -5.34
N ARG A 72 11.97 -1.06 -4.58
CA ARG A 72 12.97 -2.04 -5.02
C ARG A 72 12.37 -3.41 -5.25
N GLU A 73 11.48 -3.86 -4.38
CA GLU A 73 10.83 -5.16 -4.46
C GLU A 73 9.92 -5.29 -5.70
N MET A 74 9.16 -4.23 -6.02
CA MET A 74 8.34 -4.19 -7.24
C MET A 74 9.17 -4.30 -8.52
N PHE A 75 10.40 -3.77 -8.50
CA PHE A 75 11.33 -3.78 -9.62
C PHE A 75 12.41 -4.85 -9.50
N GLN A 76 12.22 -5.92 -8.69
CA GLN A 76 13.10 -7.07 -8.77
C GLN A 76 13.13 -7.58 -10.23
N LYS A 77 14.28 -7.37 -10.87
CA LYS A 77 14.49 -7.61 -12.30
C LYS A 77 14.72 -9.11 -12.51
N ALA A 78 14.02 -9.69 -13.48
CA ALA A 78 14.60 -10.83 -14.18
C ALA A 78 15.82 -10.34 -14.99
N PRO A 79 16.88 -11.15 -15.18
CA PRO A 79 18.04 -10.76 -15.98
C PRO A 79 17.61 -10.21 -17.36
N GLY A 80 18.07 -9.01 -17.73
CA GLY A 80 17.79 -8.38 -19.03
C GLY A 80 16.57 -7.45 -19.10
N GLN A 81 15.85 -7.20 -18.00
CA GLN A 81 14.77 -6.21 -17.98
C GLN A 81 15.28 -4.79 -17.69
N ASP A 82 14.88 -3.84 -18.53
CA ASP A 82 15.03 -2.41 -18.26
C ASP A 82 13.67 -1.79 -17.91
N TYR A 83 13.57 -1.20 -16.73
CA TYR A 83 12.37 -0.54 -16.23
C TYR A 83 12.49 0.97 -16.45
N GLY A 84 12.96 1.38 -17.63
CA GLY A 84 13.36 2.75 -17.96
C GLY A 84 12.27 3.81 -17.87
N ASP A 85 11.02 3.46 -17.53
CA ASP A 85 9.96 4.44 -17.32
C ASP A 85 9.20 4.25 -16.00
N THR A 86 9.92 4.41 -14.90
CA THR A 86 9.36 4.43 -13.54
C THR A 86 8.60 5.73 -13.19
N ARG A 87 8.55 6.71 -14.10
CA ARG A 87 7.83 7.99 -13.92
C ARG A 87 6.32 7.80 -13.65
N ASN A 88 5.81 6.61 -13.92
CA ASN A 88 4.41 6.24 -13.84
C ASN A 88 4.03 5.58 -12.50
N LEU A 89 4.84 5.70 -11.45
CA LEU A 89 4.57 5.05 -10.16
C LEU A 89 4.74 6.01 -8.97
N LEU A 90 3.84 5.92 -8.00
CA LEU A 90 3.88 6.68 -6.74
C LEU A 90 3.52 5.76 -5.56
N ILE A 91 4.27 5.85 -4.46
CA ILE A 91 4.03 5.10 -3.22
C ILE A 91 3.85 6.13 -2.11
N LEU A 92 2.74 6.06 -1.38
CA LEU A 92 2.40 6.99 -0.30
C LEU A 92 2.06 6.22 0.96
N GLU A 93 2.63 6.60 2.10
CA GLU A 93 2.21 6.08 3.40
C GLU A 93 0.84 6.68 3.76
N ILE A 94 -0.07 5.85 4.26
CA ILE A 94 -1.42 6.24 4.66
C ILE A 94 -1.43 6.48 6.16
N GLY A 95 -1.59 7.73 6.56
CA GLY A 95 -1.77 8.12 7.95
C GLY A 95 -3.23 8.12 8.41
N LYS A 96 -3.44 8.46 9.68
CA LYS A 96 -4.74 8.57 10.35
C LYS A 96 -5.75 9.57 9.76
N ASP A 97 -5.36 10.39 8.80
CA ASP A 97 -6.23 11.37 8.15
C ASP A 97 -6.68 10.86 6.79
N TRP A 98 -7.77 10.08 6.79
CA TRP A 98 -8.31 9.46 5.59
C TRP A 98 -9.83 9.61 5.56
N ALA A 99 -10.40 9.53 4.35
CA ALA A 99 -11.85 9.52 4.14
C ALA A 99 -12.19 8.59 2.98
N ALA A 100 -13.25 7.82 3.16
CA ALA A 100 -13.82 6.95 2.14
C ALA A 100 -15.35 7.07 2.15
N ARG A 101 -16.00 6.59 1.10
CA ARG A 101 -17.46 6.47 1.07
C ARG A 101 -17.89 5.46 2.14
N ARG A 102 -18.95 5.79 2.87
CA ARG A 102 -19.53 4.88 3.87
C ARG A 102 -19.97 3.56 3.24
N ASP A 103 -19.72 2.47 3.95
CA ASP A 103 -20.05 1.09 3.58
C ASP A 103 -19.29 0.58 2.34
N ASP A 104 -18.19 1.25 1.97
CA ASP A 104 -17.30 0.78 0.91
C ASP A 104 -16.24 -0.17 1.48
N LYS A 105 -15.78 -1.14 0.67
CA LYS A 105 -14.67 -2.04 1.02
C LYS A 105 -13.41 -1.27 1.43
N ILE A 106 -13.22 -0.09 0.84
CA ILE A 106 -12.12 0.83 1.15
C ILE A 106 -12.19 1.32 2.60
N GLU A 107 -13.38 1.74 3.05
CA GLU A 107 -13.58 2.20 4.43
C GLU A 107 -13.28 1.09 5.42
N HIS A 108 -13.79 -0.13 5.17
CA HIS A 108 -13.51 -1.27 6.01
C HIS A 108 -12.01 -1.59 6.09
N TRP A 109 -11.31 -1.61 4.95
CA TRP A 109 -9.87 -1.84 4.94
C TRP A 109 -9.11 -0.78 5.73
N LEU A 110 -9.41 0.50 5.48
CA LEU A 110 -8.75 1.63 6.18
C LEU A 110 -9.02 1.57 7.68
N ALA A 111 -10.25 1.30 8.10
CA ALA A 111 -10.59 1.15 9.51
C ALA A 111 -9.86 -0.04 10.16
N SER A 112 -9.66 -1.16 9.45
CA SER A 112 -8.99 -2.35 9.98
C SER A 112 -7.46 -2.23 10.04
N HIS A 113 -6.83 -1.44 9.16
CA HIS A 113 -5.37 -1.39 9.06
C HIS A 113 -4.77 -0.05 9.50
N VAL A 114 -5.45 1.07 9.23
CA VAL A 114 -4.98 2.42 9.58
C VAL A 114 -5.63 2.92 10.89
N GLY A 115 -6.80 2.39 11.23
CA GLY A 115 -7.58 2.80 12.39
C GLY A 115 -8.55 3.95 12.10
N ALA A 116 -9.22 4.46 13.14
CA ALA A 116 -10.27 5.47 12.98
C ALA A 116 -9.74 6.80 12.38
N PRO A 117 -10.48 7.43 11.46
CA PRO A 117 -10.05 8.68 10.85
C PRO A 117 -10.07 9.84 11.85
N LEU A 118 -9.24 10.85 11.61
CA LEU A 118 -9.22 12.05 12.44
C LEU A 118 -10.60 12.72 12.54
N ALA A 119 -11.01 13.05 13.76
CA ALA A 119 -12.23 13.81 14.00
C ALA A 119 -12.11 15.23 13.43
N PRO A 120 -13.14 15.76 12.75
CA PRO A 120 -13.12 17.14 12.28
C PRO A 120 -12.99 18.10 13.47
N PRO A 121 -12.27 19.22 13.33
CA PRO A 121 -12.19 20.22 14.38
C PRO A 121 -13.59 20.78 14.66
N ASN A 122 -13.90 21.04 15.94
CA ASN A 122 -15.14 21.69 16.36
C ASN A 122 -15.26 23.06 15.68
N ARG A 123 -15.98 23.15 14.56
CA ARG A 123 -16.25 24.42 13.91
C ARG A 123 -17.33 25.15 14.70
N PRO A 124 -17.11 26.40 15.16
CA PRO A 124 -18.19 27.19 15.74
C PRO A 124 -19.31 27.33 14.70
N LYS A 125 -20.56 27.10 15.12
CA LYS A 125 -21.73 27.33 14.26
C LYS A 125 -21.63 28.75 13.70
N ARG A 126 -21.43 28.89 12.38
CA ARG A 126 -21.64 30.16 11.69
C ARG A 126 -23.09 30.56 11.98
N ARG A 127 -23.25 31.64 12.75
CA ARG A 127 -24.54 32.31 12.97
C ARG A 127 -24.94 33.06 11.72
#